data_AF-A0A1H6JW47-F1
#
_entry.id   AF-A0A1H6JW47-F1
#
_cell.length_a   1.000
_cell.length_b   1.000
_cell.length_c   1.000
_cell.angle_alpha   90.00
_cell.angle_beta   90.00
_cell.angle_gamma   90.00
#
_symmetry.space_group_name_H-M   'P 1'
#
loop_
_entity.id
_entity.type
_entity.pdbx_description
1 polymer ?
#
loop_
_entity_poly.entity_id
_entity_poly.type
_entity_poly.pdbx_seq_one_letter_code
_entity_poly.pdbx_strand_id
1 'polypeptide(L)'
;MVLAGKSGGRGIFRVTADGEVLTKVKADDYSNLDQAPVSSGWIPVYLGTVQGLRFRDVDLDPEIPRDGIAVWPGFPFNHGETWSVGDDASLTWKWKDYAFESAFGHPELVDRYKTYRPNGGRIYLTETGHVWGNIDPDTVSTGRGPEIQQAVANWKETAEKEGNAATLRLVNRRLVATSQTDDPSDGLLPIHLGHLSHFDNGTVPRPVVDDQTYFKLVGQYEQVY
;
A
#
# COMPACT_ATOMS: atom_id res chain seq x y z
N MET A 1 -22.72 -24.44 1.62
CA MET A 1 -21.46 -23.81 2.05
C MET A 1 -20.47 -24.92 2.34
N VAL A 2 -19.38 -25.01 1.59
CA VAL A 2 -18.33 -26.03 1.82
C VAL A 2 -17.41 -25.49 2.91
N LEU A 3 -17.31 -26.20 4.03
CA LEU A 3 -16.40 -25.84 5.11
C LEU A 3 -15.05 -26.50 4.83
N ALA A 4 -13.98 -25.72 4.75
CA ALA A 4 -12.61 -26.22 4.53
C ALA A 4 -12.04 -26.91 5.79
N GLY A 5 -12.69 -27.97 6.26
CA GLY A 5 -12.28 -28.73 7.46
C GLY A 5 -12.35 -27.96 8.78
N LYS A 6 -13.13 -26.87 8.84
CA LYS A 6 -13.30 -26.07 10.06
C LYS A 6 -14.73 -26.14 10.54
N SER A 7 -14.98 -27.01 11.52
CA SER A 7 -16.28 -27.12 12.20
C SER A 7 -16.66 -25.75 12.78
N GLY A 8 -17.73 -25.13 12.26
CA GLY A 8 -18.25 -23.84 12.72
C GLY A 8 -17.88 -22.62 11.87
N GLY A 9 -17.15 -22.78 10.76
CA GLY A 9 -16.97 -21.71 9.74
C GLY A 9 -16.14 -20.50 10.19
N ARG A 10 -15.44 -20.58 11.32
CA ARG A 10 -14.54 -19.54 11.84
C ARG A 10 -13.09 -19.99 11.71
N GLY A 11 -12.20 -19.10 11.27
CA GLY A 11 -10.78 -19.40 11.16
C GLY A 11 -9.96 -18.25 10.58
N ILE A 12 -8.64 -18.41 10.62
CA ILE A 12 -7.68 -17.45 10.05
C ILE A 12 -7.26 -17.97 8.67
N PHE A 13 -7.16 -17.07 7.70
CA PHE A 13 -6.49 -17.30 6.42
C PHE A 13 -5.36 -16.28 6.26
N ARG A 14 -4.42 -16.58 5.36
CA ARG A 14 -3.37 -15.67 4.90
C ARG A 14 -3.50 -15.54 3.39
N VAL A 15 -3.16 -14.38 2.87
CA VAL A 15 -3.07 -14.12 1.43
C VAL A 15 -1.59 -13.93 1.11
N THR A 16 -1.06 -14.68 0.13
CA THR A 16 0.34 -14.50 -0.35
C THR A 16 0.41 -13.30 -1.29
N ALA A 17 1.64 -12.90 -1.66
CA ALA A 17 1.85 -11.81 -2.62
C ALA A 17 1.24 -12.11 -4.00
N ASP A 18 1.16 -13.39 -4.38
CA ASP A 18 0.53 -13.86 -5.63
C ASP A 18 -0.99 -14.06 -5.51
N GLY A 19 -1.59 -13.58 -4.42
CA GLY A 19 -3.03 -13.64 -4.17
C GLY A 19 -3.52 -15.00 -3.67
N GLU A 20 -2.65 -15.95 -3.36
CA GLU A 20 -3.06 -17.28 -2.90
C GLU A 20 -3.64 -17.20 -1.49
N VAL A 21 -4.85 -17.74 -1.31
CA VAL A 21 -5.50 -17.85 -0.01
C VAL A 21 -5.10 -19.17 0.62
N LEU A 22 -4.27 -19.08 1.65
CA LEU A 22 -3.83 -20.21 2.43
C LEU A 22 -4.54 -20.23 3.77
N THR A 23 -4.93 -21.42 4.22
CA THR A 23 -5.39 -21.64 5.58
C THR A 23 -4.71 -22.84 6.21
N LYS A 24 -5.00 -23.11 7.48
CA LYS A 24 -4.58 -24.32 8.16
C LYS A 24 -5.78 -25.09 8.69
N VAL A 25 -5.73 -26.40 8.55
CA VAL A 25 -6.74 -27.36 9.01
C VAL A 25 -6.04 -28.39 9.90
N LYS A 26 -6.66 -28.85 10.99
CA LYS A 26 -6.07 -29.94 11.77
C LYS A 26 -6.10 -31.22 10.94
N ALA A 27 -5.07 -32.05 11.06
CA ALA A 27 -4.97 -33.31 10.31
C ALA A 27 -6.23 -34.19 10.48
N ASP A 28 -6.74 -34.29 11.70
CA ASP A 28 -7.95 -35.06 12.03
C ASP A 28 -9.22 -34.55 11.31
N ASP A 29 -9.22 -33.29 10.87
CA ASP A 29 -10.35 -32.62 10.21
C ASP A 29 -10.13 -32.43 8.69
N TYR A 30 -8.98 -32.85 8.15
CA TYR A 30 -8.64 -32.66 6.73
C TYR A 30 -9.02 -33.87 5.89
N SER A 31 -9.97 -33.69 4.98
CA SER A 31 -10.55 -34.76 4.16
C SER A 31 -9.58 -35.41 3.15
N ASN A 32 -8.48 -34.73 2.81
CA ASN A 32 -7.49 -35.19 1.83
C ASN A 32 -6.13 -35.44 2.49
N LEU A 33 -6.14 -35.99 3.71
CA LEU A 33 -4.95 -36.27 4.51
C LEU A 33 -3.91 -37.12 3.76
N ASP A 34 -4.38 -38.03 2.92
CA ASP A 34 -3.59 -38.89 2.03
C ASP A 34 -2.79 -38.14 0.96
N GLN A 35 -3.23 -36.92 0.62
CA GLN A 35 -2.58 -36.03 -0.34
C GLN A 35 -1.75 -34.94 0.33
N ALA A 36 -1.79 -34.85 1.67
CA ALA A 36 -1.05 -33.84 2.41
C ALA A 36 0.44 -34.22 2.57
N PRO A 37 1.37 -33.26 2.51
CA PRO A 37 2.79 -33.51 2.74
C PRO A 37 3.10 -33.90 4.21
N VAL A 38 2.16 -33.65 5.12
CA VAL A 38 2.24 -34.02 6.53
C VAL A 38 0.91 -34.61 6.98
N SER A 39 0.95 -35.70 7.74
CA SER A 39 -0.23 -36.44 8.20
C SER A 39 -0.61 -36.19 9.66
N SER A 40 0.02 -35.20 10.31
CA SER A 40 -0.23 -34.87 11.72
C SER A 40 -0.12 -33.37 11.97
N GLY A 41 -0.80 -32.87 13.00
CA GLY A 41 -0.75 -31.46 13.38
C GLY A 41 -1.63 -30.57 12.50
N TRP A 42 -1.09 -29.45 12.03
CA TRP A 42 -1.81 -28.49 11.17
C TRP A 42 -1.33 -28.61 9.73
N ILE A 43 -2.26 -28.90 8.82
CA ILE A 43 -2.01 -29.02 7.39
C ILE A 43 -2.31 -27.68 6.72
N PRO A 44 -1.35 -27.09 5.97
CA PRO A 44 -1.62 -25.93 5.14
C PRO A 44 -2.53 -26.35 3.97
N VAL A 45 -3.58 -25.58 3.75
CA VAL A 45 -4.59 -25.85 2.70
C VAL A 45 -4.72 -24.61 1.84
N TYR A 46 -4.51 -24.80 0.54
CA TYR A 46 -4.79 -23.79 -0.48
C TYR A 46 -6.30 -23.75 -0.76
N LEU A 47 -6.89 -22.57 -0.65
CA LEU A 47 -8.33 -22.33 -0.85
C LEU A 47 -8.66 -21.72 -2.21
N GLY A 48 -7.65 -21.32 -2.98
CA GLY A 48 -7.80 -20.60 -4.23
C GLY A 48 -6.94 -19.33 -4.28
N THR A 49 -6.99 -18.61 -5.39
CA THR A 49 -6.33 -17.32 -5.60
C THR A 49 -7.37 -16.21 -5.61
N VAL A 50 -7.13 -15.13 -4.88
CA VAL A 50 -7.83 -13.86 -5.05
C VAL A 50 -7.16 -13.12 -6.21
N GLN A 51 -7.88 -12.94 -7.30
CA GLN A 51 -7.49 -12.01 -8.35
C GLN A 51 -8.14 -10.65 -8.06
N GLY A 52 -7.31 -9.65 -7.74
CA GLY A 52 -7.77 -8.31 -7.39
C GLY A 52 -8.57 -8.29 -6.09
N LEU A 53 -7.93 -7.90 -4.99
CA LEU A 53 -8.65 -7.59 -3.75
C LEU A 53 -9.59 -6.41 -4.01
N ARG A 54 -10.86 -6.70 -4.27
CA ARG A 54 -11.90 -5.69 -4.47
C ARG A 54 -12.68 -5.51 -3.19
N PHE A 55 -12.70 -4.28 -2.70
CA PHE A 55 -13.58 -3.87 -1.60
C PHE A 55 -14.83 -3.24 -2.21
N ARG A 56 -15.99 -3.54 -1.64
CA ARG A 56 -17.28 -3.06 -2.18
C ARG A 56 -17.33 -1.54 -2.29
N ASP A 57 -16.79 -0.86 -1.28
CA ASP A 57 -16.96 0.57 -1.08
C ASP A 57 -15.61 1.33 -1.07
N VAL A 58 -14.50 0.67 -1.41
CA VAL A 58 -13.17 1.30 -1.47
C VAL A 58 -12.47 0.85 -2.74
N ASP A 59 -12.02 1.82 -3.52
CA ASP A 59 -11.29 1.56 -4.76
C ASP A 59 -9.79 1.51 -4.50
N LEU A 60 -9.20 0.33 -4.66
CA LEU A 60 -7.74 0.13 -4.51
C LEU A 60 -6.99 0.24 -5.83
N ASP A 61 -7.72 0.33 -6.94
CA ASP A 61 -7.16 0.49 -8.28
C ASP A 61 -7.92 1.56 -9.07
N PRO A 62 -7.97 2.80 -8.56
CA PRO A 62 -8.69 3.88 -9.21
C PRO A 62 -8.06 4.23 -10.56
N GLU A 63 -8.84 4.89 -11.41
CA GLU A 63 -8.29 5.47 -12.63
C GLU A 63 -7.16 6.45 -12.32
N ILE A 64 -6.06 6.29 -13.04
CA ILE A 64 -4.87 7.12 -12.87
C ILE A 64 -5.23 8.58 -13.22
N PRO A 65 -5.02 9.54 -12.30
CA PRO A 65 -5.29 10.95 -12.57
C PRO A 65 -4.44 11.45 -13.73
N ARG A 66 -5.08 11.97 -14.78
CA ARG A 66 -4.39 12.46 -15.99
C ARG A 66 -3.88 13.89 -15.81
N ASP A 67 -4.66 14.73 -15.14
CA ASP A 67 -4.36 16.16 -14.93
C ASP A 67 -4.79 16.61 -13.53
N GLY A 68 -4.17 17.68 -13.03
CA GLY A 68 -4.56 18.33 -11.78
C GLY A 68 -4.13 17.60 -10.50
N ILE A 69 -4.79 17.93 -9.40
CA ILE A 69 -4.60 17.34 -8.07
C ILE A 69 -5.78 16.42 -7.81
N ALA A 70 -5.51 15.18 -7.41
CA ALA A 70 -6.53 14.20 -7.07
C ALA A 70 -6.35 13.72 -5.63
N VAL A 71 -7.46 13.52 -4.94
CA VAL A 71 -7.49 12.90 -3.60
C VAL A 71 -7.39 11.39 -3.77
N TRP A 72 -6.58 10.73 -2.95
CA TRP A 72 -6.45 9.28 -2.94
C TRP A 72 -7.76 8.62 -2.45
N PRO A 73 -8.46 7.83 -3.29
CA PRO A 73 -9.77 7.27 -2.94
C PRO A 73 -9.70 5.92 -2.21
N GLY A 74 -8.51 5.31 -2.16
CA GLY A 74 -8.26 4.02 -1.50
C GLY A 74 -8.21 4.12 0.02
N PHE A 75 -7.40 3.28 0.67
CA PHE A 75 -7.26 3.35 2.14
C PHE A 75 -6.26 4.45 2.52
N PRO A 76 -6.66 5.53 3.21
CA PRO A 76 -5.76 6.66 3.49
C PRO A 76 -4.88 6.45 4.73
N PHE A 77 -4.89 5.25 5.33
CA PHE A 77 -4.11 4.90 6.52
C PHE A 77 -3.05 3.85 6.16
N ASN A 78 -1.83 4.33 5.86
CA ASN A 78 -0.66 3.47 5.59
C ASN A 78 -0.91 2.36 4.55
N HIS A 79 -1.72 2.64 3.52
CA HIS A 79 -1.94 1.71 2.41
C HIS A 79 -0.81 1.81 1.41
N GLY A 80 -0.14 0.68 1.21
CA GLY A 80 1.03 0.58 0.36
C GLY A 80 2.32 0.58 1.17
N GLU A 81 3.39 0.26 0.47
CA GLU A 81 4.74 0.30 0.99
C GLU A 81 5.14 1.74 1.31
N THR A 82 5.71 1.95 2.49
CA THR A 82 6.07 3.30 2.96
C THR A 82 7.51 3.63 2.57
N TRP A 83 7.65 4.72 1.83
CA TRP A 83 8.92 5.31 1.44
C TRP A 83 9.03 6.73 1.98
N SER A 84 10.25 7.25 2.08
CA SER A 84 10.54 8.61 2.51
C SER A 84 11.37 9.32 1.45
N VAL A 85 10.95 10.52 1.05
CA VAL A 85 11.76 11.45 0.26
C VAL A 85 12.52 12.35 1.24
N GLY A 86 13.84 12.37 1.15
CA GLY A 86 14.71 13.23 1.95
C GLY A 86 14.84 14.64 1.39
N ASP A 87 15.31 15.57 2.24
CA ASP A 87 15.62 16.95 1.85
C ASP A 87 16.68 16.99 0.73
N ASP A 88 17.62 16.06 0.77
CA ASP A 88 18.67 15.81 -0.22
C ASP A 88 18.20 15.09 -1.49
N ALA A 89 16.89 14.88 -1.65
CA ALA A 89 16.28 14.14 -2.76
C ALA A 89 16.54 12.62 -2.74
N SER A 90 17.06 12.07 -1.64
CA SER A 90 17.15 10.61 -1.47
C SER A 90 15.76 9.98 -1.36
N LEU A 91 15.60 8.78 -1.92
CA LEU A 91 14.41 7.96 -1.75
C LEU A 91 14.75 6.79 -0.84
N THR A 92 14.17 6.75 0.36
CA THR A 92 14.51 5.78 1.40
C THR A 92 13.32 4.90 1.76
N TRP A 93 13.48 3.59 1.63
CA TRP A 93 12.53 2.62 2.17
C TRP A 93 12.83 2.35 3.64
N LYS A 94 11.80 2.35 4.49
CA LYS A 94 11.95 2.08 5.92
C LYS A 94 11.21 0.81 6.31
N TRP A 95 11.94 -0.09 6.98
CA TRP A 95 11.36 -1.29 7.57
C TRP A 95 11.80 -1.42 9.03
N LYS A 96 10.84 -1.23 9.95
CA LYS A 96 11.09 -1.12 11.40
C LYS A 96 12.18 -0.07 11.67
N ASP A 97 13.32 -0.48 12.21
CA ASP A 97 14.44 0.39 12.58
C ASP A 97 15.50 0.51 11.47
N TYR A 98 15.27 -0.10 10.32
CA TYR A 98 16.18 -0.06 9.17
C TYR A 98 15.71 0.96 8.13
N ALA A 99 16.68 1.62 7.52
CA ALA A 99 16.50 2.55 6.40
C ALA A 99 17.41 2.11 5.26
N PHE A 100 16.83 1.95 4.08
CA PHE A 100 17.53 1.55 2.86
C PHE A 100 17.32 2.64 1.83
N GLU A 101 18.40 3.31 1.42
CA GLU A 101 18.35 4.20 0.28
C GLU A 101 18.12 3.39 -0.99
N SER A 102 17.27 3.91 -1.88
CA SER A 102 17.02 3.32 -3.18
C SER A 102 18.31 3.23 -3.97
N ALA A 103 18.61 2.04 -4.50
CA ALA A 103 19.72 1.87 -5.43
C ALA A 103 19.50 2.59 -6.77
N PHE A 104 18.24 2.95 -7.08
CA PHE A 104 17.84 3.64 -8.30
C PHE A 104 17.38 5.05 -7.96
N GLY A 105 17.89 6.04 -8.70
CA GLY A 105 17.37 7.39 -8.67
C GLY A 105 16.03 7.46 -9.41
N HIS A 106 15.03 8.07 -8.77
CA HIS A 106 13.74 8.40 -9.39
C HIS A 106 13.49 9.91 -9.29
N PRO A 107 14.29 10.74 -9.99
CA PRO A 107 14.22 12.19 -9.88
C PRO A 107 12.83 12.72 -10.25
N GLU A 108 12.14 12.12 -11.23
CA GLU A 108 10.79 12.54 -11.63
C GLU A 108 9.76 12.36 -10.50
N LEU A 109 9.85 11.25 -9.76
CA LEU A 109 9.00 11.00 -8.59
C LEU A 109 9.32 11.97 -7.46
N VAL A 110 10.61 12.17 -7.19
CA VAL A 110 11.06 13.08 -6.12
C VAL A 110 10.66 14.51 -6.43
N ASP A 111 10.86 14.98 -7.66
CA ASP A 111 10.49 16.32 -8.10
C ASP A 111 8.98 16.50 -8.01
N ARG A 112 8.19 15.53 -8.52
CA ARG A 112 6.72 15.53 -8.41
C ARG A 112 6.29 15.67 -6.96
N TYR A 113 6.86 14.90 -6.04
CA TYR A 113 6.52 14.98 -4.62
C TYR A 113 6.95 16.30 -3.98
N LYS A 114 8.15 16.79 -4.30
CA LYS A 114 8.68 18.06 -3.75
C LYS A 114 7.93 19.30 -4.23
N THR A 115 7.14 19.21 -5.32
CA THR A 115 6.18 20.27 -5.68
C THR A 115 5.08 20.48 -4.62
N TYR A 116 4.81 19.44 -3.81
CA TYR A 116 3.84 19.45 -2.72
C TYR A 116 4.49 19.57 -1.35
N ARG A 117 5.64 18.91 -1.11
CA ARG A 117 6.41 19.00 0.15
C ARG A 117 7.91 19.19 -0.11
N PRO A 118 8.41 20.43 -0.10
CA PRO A 118 9.84 20.74 -0.36
C PRO A 118 10.80 20.02 0.58
N ASN A 119 10.42 19.96 1.86
CA ASN A 119 11.23 19.39 2.94
C ASN A 119 11.03 17.86 3.06
N GLY A 120 10.65 17.22 1.96
CA GLY A 120 10.45 15.77 1.92
C GLY A 120 9.32 15.26 2.82
N GLY A 121 9.37 13.97 3.13
CA GLY A 121 8.37 13.26 3.93
C GLY A 121 7.97 11.92 3.33
N ARG A 122 6.87 11.35 3.81
CA ARG A 122 6.44 10.00 3.44
C ARG A 122 5.59 9.98 2.17
N ILE A 123 5.91 9.03 1.29
CA ILE A 123 5.07 8.58 0.18
C ILE A 123 4.73 7.10 0.36
N TYR A 124 3.68 6.67 -0.31
CA TYR A 124 3.16 5.32 -0.26
C TYR A 124 2.99 4.77 -1.67
N LEU A 125 3.42 3.53 -1.88
CA LEU A 125 3.35 2.82 -3.16
C LEU A 125 2.42 1.62 -2.96
N THR A 126 1.28 1.60 -3.64
CA THR A 126 0.30 0.51 -3.51
C THR A 126 0.71 -0.72 -4.30
N GLU A 127 0.08 -1.85 -3.98
CA GLU A 127 0.20 -3.13 -4.69
C GLU A 127 -0.19 -3.03 -6.17
N THR A 128 -0.99 -2.03 -6.53
CA THR A 128 -1.44 -1.70 -7.88
C THR A 128 -0.62 -0.61 -8.55
N GLY A 129 0.49 -0.17 -7.93
CA GLY A 129 1.42 0.81 -8.50
C GLY A 129 0.99 2.26 -8.36
N HIS A 130 -0.07 2.56 -7.60
CA HIS A 130 -0.43 3.94 -7.30
C HIS A 130 0.52 4.53 -6.27
N VAL A 131 0.89 5.79 -6.49
CA VAL A 131 1.75 6.57 -5.61
C VAL A 131 0.92 7.68 -4.99
N TRP A 132 0.91 7.76 -3.66
CA TRP A 132 0.20 8.81 -2.93
C TRP A 132 0.99 9.29 -1.72
N GLY A 133 0.63 10.45 -1.17
CA GLY A 133 1.34 11.06 -0.04
C GLY A 133 0.42 11.90 0.83
N ASN A 134 0.91 12.25 2.03
CA ASN A 134 0.20 13.12 2.96
C ASN A 134 0.73 14.55 2.81
N ILE A 135 -0.14 15.45 2.34
CA ILE A 135 0.21 16.83 2.01
C ILE A 135 -0.46 17.77 3.00
N ASP A 136 0.36 18.62 3.60
CA ASP A 136 -0.13 19.72 4.42
C ASP A 136 -0.48 20.90 3.47
N PRO A 137 -1.74 21.35 3.44
CA PRO A 137 -2.17 22.41 2.53
C PRO A 137 -1.43 23.74 2.75
N ASP A 138 -0.92 23.99 3.96
CA ASP A 138 -0.26 25.27 4.32
C ASP A 138 1.22 25.29 3.96
N THR A 139 1.85 24.12 3.79
CA THR A 139 3.30 24.01 3.50
C THR A 139 3.62 23.72 2.03
N VAL A 140 2.62 23.75 1.16
CA VAL A 140 2.78 23.54 -0.28
C VAL A 140 3.56 24.71 -0.88
N SER A 141 4.80 24.44 -1.31
CA SER A 141 5.80 25.43 -1.77
C SER A 141 5.35 26.39 -2.86
N THR A 142 4.38 25.98 -3.67
CA THR A 142 4.19 26.52 -5.02
C THR A 142 3.01 27.47 -5.13
N GLY A 143 2.41 27.89 -4.01
CA GLY A 143 1.17 28.68 -4.05
C GLY A 143 -0.02 27.89 -4.60
N ARG A 144 0.10 26.56 -4.65
CA ARG A 144 -0.95 25.63 -5.12
C ARG A 144 -1.97 25.28 -4.04
N GLY A 145 -1.88 25.90 -2.85
CA GLY A 145 -2.88 25.77 -1.78
C GLY A 145 -4.32 25.94 -2.29
N PRO A 146 -4.64 26.99 -3.09
CA PRO A 146 -5.97 27.14 -3.70
C PRO A 146 -6.35 26.00 -4.64
N GLU A 147 -5.42 25.49 -5.46
CA GLU A 147 -5.70 24.35 -6.34
C GLU A 147 -5.98 23.07 -5.54
N ILE A 148 -5.25 22.84 -4.45
CA ILE A 148 -5.45 21.70 -3.56
C ILE A 148 -6.80 21.82 -2.87
N GLN A 149 -7.13 22.99 -2.30
CA GLN A 149 -8.43 23.23 -1.67
C GLN A 149 -9.58 23.04 -2.67
N GLN A 150 -9.44 23.54 -3.89
CA GLN A 150 -10.44 23.35 -4.95
C GLN A 150 -10.56 21.86 -5.34
N ALA A 151 -9.45 21.14 -5.47
CA ALA A 151 -9.48 19.71 -5.77
C ALA A 151 -10.19 18.90 -4.67
N VAL A 152 -9.97 19.26 -3.41
CA VAL A 152 -10.64 18.63 -2.27
C VAL A 152 -12.14 18.96 -2.25
N ALA A 153 -12.51 20.21 -2.49
CA ALA A 153 -13.91 20.61 -2.60
C ALA A 153 -14.62 19.85 -3.73
N ASN A 154 -14.00 19.78 -4.92
CA ASN A 154 -14.53 19.07 -6.08
C ASN A 154 -14.65 17.56 -5.82
N TRP A 155 -13.62 16.96 -5.22
CA TRP A 155 -13.64 15.54 -4.83
C TRP A 155 -14.77 15.27 -3.86
N LYS A 156 -14.96 16.12 -2.84
CA LYS A 156 -16.01 15.97 -1.84
C LYS A 156 -17.40 16.04 -2.48
N GLU A 157 -17.64 17.05 -3.33
CA GLU A 157 -18.91 17.20 -4.06
C GLU A 157 -19.19 15.99 -4.95
N THR A 158 -18.16 15.49 -5.65
CA THR A 158 -18.28 14.31 -6.52
C THR A 158 -18.60 13.05 -5.70
N ALA A 159 -17.86 12.81 -4.62
CA ALA A 159 -18.08 11.65 -3.76
C ALA A 159 -19.45 11.68 -3.07
N GLU A 160 -19.97 12.86 -2.71
CA GLU A 160 -21.33 13.04 -2.18
C GLU A 160 -22.38 12.74 -3.26
N LYS A 161 -22.19 13.26 -4.48
CA LYS A 161 -23.10 13.03 -5.62
C LYS A 161 -23.16 11.56 -6.05
N GLU A 162 -22.04 10.86 -5.98
CA GLU A 162 -21.93 9.44 -6.33
C GLU A 162 -22.34 8.51 -5.17
N GLY A 163 -22.61 9.04 -3.99
CA GLY A 163 -22.98 8.25 -2.81
C GLY A 163 -21.81 7.45 -2.24
N ASN A 164 -20.56 7.87 -2.46
CA ASN A 164 -19.36 7.22 -1.97
C ASN A 164 -19.09 7.56 -0.49
N ALA A 165 -20.01 7.13 0.38
CA ALA A 165 -19.97 7.41 1.81
C ALA A 165 -18.72 6.81 2.51
N ALA A 166 -18.18 5.71 1.98
CA ALA A 166 -17.03 5.05 2.58
C ALA A 166 -15.74 5.86 2.38
N THR A 167 -15.43 6.29 1.15
CA THR A 167 -14.28 7.14 0.85
C THR A 167 -14.39 8.48 1.57
N LEU A 168 -15.57 9.12 1.59
CA LEU A 168 -15.83 10.34 2.38
C LEU A 168 -15.49 10.14 3.87
N ARG A 169 -15.98 9.06 4.47
CA ARG A 169 -15.73 8.74 5.89
C ARG A 169 -14.25 8.47 6.16
N LEU A 170 -13.58 7.74 5.28
CA LEU A 170 -12.17 7.36 5.45
C LEU A 170 -11.25 8.58 5.36
N VAL A 171 -11.42 9.42 4.34
CA VAL A 171 -10.65 10.65 4.17
C VAL A 171 -10.93 11.63 5.32
N ASN A 172 -12.20 11.82 5.73
CA ASN A 172 -12.50 12.69 6.88
C ASN A 172 -11.85 12.19 8.19
N ARG A 173 -11.89 10.88 8.45
CA ARG A 173 -11.18 10.29 9.60
C ARG A 173 -9.67 10.51 9.52
N ARG A 174 -9.10 10.44 8.32
CA ARG A 174 -7.67 10.70 8.11
C ARG A 174 -7.33 12.14 8.47
N LEU A 175 -8.11 13.09 7.96
CA LEU A 175 -7.93 14.52 8.21
C LEU A 175 -7.93 14.81 9.71
N VAL A 176 -8.98 14.38 10.42
CA VAL A 176 -9.07 14.51 11.88
C VAL A 176 -7.88 13.84 12.58
N ALA A 177 -7.50 12.62 12.18
CA ALA A 177 -6.37 11.90 12.80
C ALA A 177 -4.98 12.54 12.59
N THR A 178 -4.88 13.51 11.68
CA THR A 178 -3.65 14.27 11.40
C THR A 178 -3.72 15.73 11.80
N SER A 179 -4.91 16.17 12.20
CA SER A 179 -5.16 17.51 12.69
C SER A 179 -4.44 17.74 14.01
N GLN A 180 -3.99 18.97 14.24
CA GLN A 180 -3.50 19.39 15.55
C GLN A 180 -4.65 19.84 16.47
N THR A 181 -5.84 20.10 15.91
CA THR A 181 -6.98 20.73 16.58
C THR A 181 -8.26 19.88 16.56
N ASP A 182 -8.18 18.64 16.07
CA ASP A 182 -9.31 17.77 15.73
C ASP A 182 -10.25 18.34 14.62
N ASP A 183 -9.86 19.43 13.96
CA ASP A 183 -10.56 20.01 12.81
C ASP A 183 -10.06 19.37 11.50
N PRO A 184 -10.93 18.80 10.64
CA PRO A 184 -10.48 18.23 9.38
C PRO A 184 -9.85 19.25 8.40
N SER A 185 -10.05 20.56 8.59
CA SER A 185 -9.52 21.60 7.70
C SER A 185 -8.01 21.84 7.83
N ASP A 186 -7.38 21.49 8.95
CA ASP A 186 -5.92 21.57 9.17
C ASP A 186 -5.23 20.19 9.09
N GLY A 187 -5.98 19.15 8.69
CA GLY A 187 -5.49 17.80 8.52
C GLY A 187 -4.63 17.63 7.26
N LEU A 188 -3.79 16.59 7.25
CA LEU A 188 -2.99 16.22 6.09
C LEU A 188 -3.83 15.51 5.03
N LEU A 189 -3.84 16.08 3.83
CA LEU A 189 -4.60 15.58 2.70
C LEU A 189 -3.92 14.38 2.05
N PRO A 190 -4.65 13.28 1.80
CA PRO A 190 -4.11 12.15 1.06
C PRO A 190 -4.20 12.46 -0.45
N ILE A 191 -3.08 12.84 -1.06
CA ILE A 191 -3.01 13.25 -2.47
C ILE A 191 -2.43 12.12 -3.32
N HIS A 192 -3.12 11.80 -4.41
CA HIS A 192 -2.66 10.89 -5.44
C HIS A 192 -1.62 11.59 -6.32
N LEU A 193 -0.39 11.07 -6.30
CA LEU A 193 0.77 11.70 -6.96
C LEU A 193 0.97 11.19 -8.39
N GLY A 194 0.58 9.94 -8.66
CA GLY A 194 0.62 9.32 -9.98
C GLY A 194 0.66 7.80 -9.87
N HIS A 195 1.01 7.13 -10.96
CA HIS A 195 1.25 5.69 -11.00
C HIS A 195 2.74 5.43 -11.27
N LEU A 196 3.30 4.31 -10.81
CA LEU A 196 4.71 3.98 -10.97
C LEU A 196 5.17 4.03 -12.42
N SER A 197 4.31 3.65 -13.37
CA SER A 197 4.59 3.74 -14.81
C SER A 197 4.82 5.17 -15.32
N HIS A 198 4.54 6.20 -14.52
CA HIS A 198 4.89 7.59 -14.84
C HIS A 198 6.33 7.95 -14.43
N PHE A 199 6.94 7.17 -13.54
CA PHE A 199 8.23 7.47 -12.90
C PHE A 199 9.28 6.37 -13.11
N ASP A 200 8.85 5.20 -13.54
CA ASP A 200 9.68 4.04 -13.81
C ASP A 200 9.17 3.35 -15.07
N ASN A 201 10.10 3.08 -15.99
CA ASN A 201 9.82 2.33 -17.22
C ASN A 201 9.82 0.80 -16.99
N GLY A 202 9.87 0.35 -15.73
CA GLY A 202 9.79 -1.05 -15.35
C GLY A 202 11.13 -1.78 -15.44
N THR A 203 12.23 -1.08 -15.14
CA THR A 203 13.54 -1.75 -15.12
C THR A 203 13.60 -2.64 -13.88
N VAL A 204 13.44 -3.95 -14.06
CA VAL A 204 13.53 -4.92 -12.96
C VAL A 204 14.87 -4.73 -12.24
N PRO A 205 14.88 -4.42 -10.93
CA PRO A 205 16.09 -4.31 -10.15
C PRO A 205 16.94 -5.56 -10.32
N ARG A 206 18.10 -5.42 -10.96
CA ARG A 206 19.13 -6.45 -10.83
C ARG A 206 19.87 -6.15 -9.54
N PRO A 207 20.00 -7.13 -8.63
CA PRO A 207 20.75 -6.91 -7.41
C PRO A 207 22.18 -6.47 -7.79
N VAL A 208 22.56 -5.28 -7.32
CA VAL A 208 23.94 -4.78 -7.38
C VAL A 208 24.70 -5.53 -6.29
N VAL A 209 25.01 -6.79 -6.60
CA VAL A 209 25.80 -7.68 -5.77
C VAL A 209 27.17 -7.76 -6.43
N ASP A 210 28.03 -6.85 -6.03
CA ASP A 210 29.44 -6.79 -6.46
C ASP A 210 30.25 -7.89 -5.76
N ASP A 211 29.66 -8.48 -4.71
CA ASP A 211 30.19 -9.57 -3.92
C ASP A 211 29.50 -10.90 -4.26
N GLN A 212 30.17 -11.73 -5.06
CA GLN A 212 29.68 -13.05 -5.46
C GLN A 212 29.31 -13.98 -4.28
N THR A 213 29.69 -13.65 -3.03
CA THR A 213 29.34 -14.44 -1.84
C THR A 213 27.94 -14.18 -1.29
N TYR A 214 27.25 -13.11 -1.71
CA TYR A 214 25.92 -12.74 -1.20
C TYR A 214 24.82 -13.70 -1.68
N PHE A 215 25.00 -14.36 -2.83
CA PHE A 215 24.13 -15.44 -3.28
C PHE A 215 24.47 -16.75 -2.57
N LYS A 216 24.18 -16.84 -1.27
CA LYS A 216 24.05 -18.15 -0.65
C LYS A 216 22.71 -18.75 -1.07
N LEU A 217 22.76 -19.89 -1.76
CA LEU A 217 21.61 -20.75 -2.04
C LEU A 217 20.77 -20.88 -0.77
N VAL A 218 19.60 -20.23 -0.74
CA VAL A 218 18.60 -20.43 0.29
C VAL A 218 18.15 -21.89 0.17
N GLY A 219 18.65 -22.72 1.07
CA GLY A 219 18.47 -24.17 1.00
C GLY A 219 19.18 -24.96 2.09
N GLN A 220 20.06 -24.36 2.90
CA GLN A 220 20.69 -25.07 4.01
C GLN A 220 20.87 -24.18 5.24
N TYR A 221 20.30 -24.67 6.35
CA TYR A 221 20.45 -24.27 7.75
C TYR A 221 19.64 -23.08 8.25
N GLU A 222 18.47 -23.39 8.80
CA GLU A 222 18.16 -23.07 10.20
C GLU A 222 17.28 -24.20 10.76
N GLN A 223 17.89 -25.12 11.53
CA GLN A 223 17.15 -25.85 12.56
C GLN A 223 17.20 -24.97 13.81
N VAL A 224 16.06 -24.39 14.15
CA VAL A 224 15.89 -23.64 15.40
C VAL A 224 15.47 -24.65 16.48
N TYR A 225 16.31 -24.80 17.51
CA TYR A 225 16.02 -25.58 18.72
C TYR A 225 15.06 -24.83 19.65
#